data_AF-Q8TQD8-F1
#
_entry.id   AF-Q8TQD8-F1
#
_cell.length_a   1.000
_cell.length_b   1.000
_cell.length_c   1.000
_cell.angle_alpha   90.00
_cell.angle_beta   90.00
_cell.angle_gamma   90.00
#
_symmetry.space_group_name_H-M   'P 1'
#
loop_
_entity.id
_entity.type
_entity.pdbx_description
1 polymer ?
#
loop_
_entity_poly.entity_id
_entity_poly.type
_entity_poly.pdbx_seq_one_letter_code
_entity_poly.pdbx_strand_id
1 'polypeptide(L)'
;MVLELTSVVLKVFVIFFEFVSAVLITYGGLKAAAKIFLVEVHKKPEAYRGIRKEFTDKILFGLELLIIADLVETLRKPFLEELLVVGAIVIIRTILGYFLSKETEESVLTES
;
A
#
# COMPACT_ATOMS: atom_id res chain seq x y z
N MET A 1 33.09 -8.78 -7.02
CA MET A 1 32.24 -9.99 -7.09
C MET A 1 31.16 -9.99 -6.02
N VAL A 2 31.49 -9.89 -4.71
CA VAL A 2 30.47 -9.90 -3.63
C VAL A 2 29.51 -8.70 -3.71
N LEU A 3 30.00 -7.47 -3.97
CA LEU A 3 29.16 -6.27 -4.10
C LEU A 3 28.20 -6.30 -5.30
N GLU A 4 28.64 -6.89 -6.42
CA GLU A 4 27.79 -7.11 -7.61
C GLU A 4 26.66 -8.08 -7.30
N LEU A 5 26.99 -9.19 -6.61
CA LEU A 5 26.01 -10.19 -6.19
C LEU A 5 24.97 -9.60 -5.22
N THR A 6 25.41 -8.83 -4.22
CA THR A 6 24.50 -8.15 -3.27
C THR A 6 23.54 -7.21 -4.00
N SER A 7 24.04 -6.42 -4.96
CA SER A 7 23.23 -5.47 -5.73
C SER A 7 22.17 -6.17 -6.59
N VAL A 8 22.53 -7.29 -7.21
CA VAL A 8 21.60 -8.10 -8.02
C VAL A 8 20.53 -8.73 -7.14
N VAL A 9 20.90 -9.31 -6.00
CA VAL A 9 19.94 -9.92 -5.06
C VAL A 9 18.95 -8.87 -4.55
N LEU A 10 19.43 -7.72 -4.05
CA LEU A 10 18.55 -6.64 -3.58
C LEU A 10 17.58 -6.16 -4.67
N LYS A 11 18.06 -6.00 -5.90
CA LYS A 11 17.22 -5.58 -7.03
C LYS A 11 16.10 -6.59 -7.33
N VAL A 12 16.40 -7.89 -7.25
CA VAL A 12 15.38 -8.93 -7.43
C VAL A 12 14.31 -8.84 -6.33
N PHE A 13 14.72 -8.60 -5.08
CA PHE A 13 13.77 -8.40 -3.98
C PHE A 13 12.88 -7.16 -4.18
N VAL A 14 13.47 -6.02 -4.57
CA VAL A 14 12.70 -4.78 -4.84
C VAL A 14 11.64 -5.04 -5.91
N ILE A 15 12.04 -5.57 -7.06
CA ILE A 15 11.12 -5.86 -8.18
C ILE A 15 10.04 -6.86 -7.74
N PHE A 16 10.40 -7.86 -6.94
CA PHE A 16 9.44 -8.82 -6.42
C PHE A 16 8.37 -8.13 -5.55
N PHE A 17 8.79 -7.30 -4.58
CA PHE A 17 7.86 -6.59 -3.72
C PHE A 17 7.01 -5.59 -4.50
N GLU A 18 7.59 -4.82 -5.42
CA GLU A 18 6.85 -3.90 -6.29
C GLU A 18 5.79 -4.63 -7.11
N PHE A 19 6.15 -5.76 -7.74
CA PHE A 19 5.24 -6.54 -8.57
C PHE A 19 4.10 -7.14 -7.75
N VAL A 20 4.41 -7.77 -6.62
CA VAL A 20 3.41 -8.37 -5.74
C VAL A 20 2.46 -7.30 -5.20
N SER A 21 2.98 -6.15 -4.79
CA SER A 21 2.18 -5.03 -4.30
C SER A 21 1.27 -4.47 -5.37
N ALA A 22 1.79 -4.24 -6.58
CA ALA A 22 1.01 -3.76 -7.71
C ALA A 22 -0.15 -4.71 -8.03
N VAL A 23 0.12 -6.02 -8.09
CA VAL A 23 -0.92 -7.03 -8.32
C VAL A 23 -1.99 -7.00 -7.22
N LEU A 24 -1.59 -6.92 -5.94
CA LEU A 24 -2.53 -6.88 -4.82
C LEU A 24 -3.41 -5.63 -4.83
N ILE A 25 -2.81 -4.45 -5.05
CA ILE A 25 -3.53 -3.18 -5.09
C ILE A 25 -4.48 -3.14 -6.29
N THR A 26 -4.00 -3.53 -7.48
CA THR A 26 -4.84 -3.56 -8.69
C THR A 26 -5.99 -4.56 -8.56
N TYR A 27 -5.71 -5.79 -8.10
CA TYR A 27 -6.75 -6.80 -7.92
C TYR A 27 -7.76 -6.42 -6.84
N GLY A 28 -7.27 -5.90 -5.70
CA GLY A 28 -8.10 -5.41 -4.60
C GLY A 28 -9.02 -4.28 -5.07
N GLY A 29 -8.48 -3.31 -5.80
CA GLY A 29 -9.22 -2.18 -6.37
C GLY A 29 -10.25 -2.62 -7.39
N LEU A 30 -9.89 -3.50 -8.33
CA LEU A 30 -10.82 -3.98 -9.35
C LEU A 30 -11.97 -4.77 -8.73
N LYS A 31 -11.69 -5.64 -7.75
CA LYS A 31 -12.71 -6.39 -7.02
C LYS A 31 -13.63 -5.47 -6.22
N ALA A 32 -13.07 -4.47 -5.53
CA ALA A 32 -13.85 -3.50 -4.76
C ALA A 32 -14.76 -2.67 -5.67
N ALA A 33 -14.23 -2.17 -6.79
CA ALA A 33 -15.00 -1.43 -7.79
C ALA A 33 -16.15 -2.26 -8.36
N ALA A 34 -15.90 -3.52 -8.72
CA ALA A 34 -16.94 -4.42 -9.23
C ALA A 34 -18.03 -4.68 -8.18
N LYS A 35 -17.66 -4.92 -6.91
CA LYS A 35 -18.63 -5.12 -5.83
C LYS A 35 -19.46 -3.86 -5.56
N ILE A 36 -18.82 -2.69 -5.54
CA ILE A 36 -19.49 -1.39 -5.36
C ILE A 36 -20.52 -1.18 -6.47
N PHE A 37 -20.14 -1.43 -7.73
CA PHE A 37 -21.04 -1.32 -8.87
C PHE A 37 -22.27 -2.25 -8.73
N LEU A 38 -22.08 -3.49 -8.30
CA LEU A 38 -23.17 -4.45 -8.07
C LEU A 38 -24.10 -4.03 -6.92
N VAL A 39 -23.55 -3.44 -5.86
CA VAL A 39 -24.32 -2.96 -4.69
C VAL A 39 -25.14 -1.71 -5.04
N GLU A 40 -24.57 -0.79 -5.83
CA GLU A 40 -25.27 0.40 -6.33
C GLU A 40 -26.51 0.00 -7.16
N VAL A 41 -26.36 -1.00 -8.03
CA VAL A 41 -27.46 -1.54 -8.83
C VAL A 41 -28.55 -2.20 -7.96
N HIS A 42 -28.17 -2.85 -6.85
CA HIS A 42 -29.11 -3.54 -5.96
C HIS A 42 -29.64 -2.68 -4.78
N LYS A 43 -29.26 -1.39 -4.67
CA LYS A 43 -29.69 -0.46 -3.61
C LYS A 43 -29.57 -1.02 -2.18
N LYS A 44 -28.45 -1.69 -1.84
CA LYS A 44 -28.18 -2.22 -0.48
C LYS A 44 -27.06 -1.42 0.21
N PRO A 45 -27.36 -0.30 0.88
CA PRO A 45 -26.35 0.60 1.45
C PRO A 45 -25.47 -0.05 2.52
N GLU A 46 -25.96 -1.06 3.24
CA GLU A 46 -25.20 -1.69 4.34
C GLU A 46 -24.00 -2.52 3.86
N ALA A 47 -24.00 -2.98 2.61
CA ALA A 47 -22.89 -3.76 2.06
C ALA A 47 -21.65 -2.90 1.72
N TYR A 48 -21.80 -1.58 1.56
CA TYR A 48 -20.71 -0.68 1.19
C TYR A 48 -19.59 -0.64 2.23
N ARG A 49 -19.95 -0.59 3.52
CA ARG A 49 -18.97 -0.51 4.62
C ARG A 49 -18.08 -1.75 4.68
N GLY A 50 -18.66 -2.93 4.51
CA GLY A 50 -17.93 -4.20 4.47
C GLY A 50 -16.97 -4.29 3.28
N ILE A 51 -17.40 -3.83 2.09
CA ILE A 51 -16.56 -3.81 0.89
C ILE A 51 -15.38 -2.83 1.07
N ARG A 52 -15.64 -1.63 1.61
CA ARG A 52 -14.61 -0.63 1.88
C ARG A 52 -13.58 -1.14 2.89
N LYS A 53 -14.02 -1.80 3.96
CA LYS A 53 -13.10 -2.39 4.96
C LYS A 53 -12.22 -3.48 4.35
N GLU A 54 -12.80 -4.46 3.64
CA GLU A 54 -12.04 -5.53 2.95
C GLU A 54 -11.03 -4.95 1.94
N PHE A 55 -11.40 -3.85 1.28
CA PHE A 55 -10.54 -3.17 0.33
C PHE A 55 -9.40 -2.41 1.00
N THR A 56 -9.68 -1.63 2.04
CA THR A 56 -8.68 -0.88 2.81
C THR A 56 -7.64 -1.82 3.41
N ASP A 57 -8.05 -2.94 4.01
CA ASP A 57 -7.11 -3.93 4.57
C ASP A 57 -6.14 -4.48 3.50
N LYS A 58 -6.64 -4.73 2.28
CA LYS A 58 -5.81 -5.20 1.16
C LYS A 58 -4.86 -4.14 0.62
N ILE A 59 -5.30 -2.89 0.56
CA ILE A 59 -4.43 -1.78 0.15
C ILE A 59 -3.35 -1.52 1.18
N LEU A 60 -3.68 -1.53 2.47
CA LEU A 60 -2.70 -1.33 3.55
C LEU A 60 -1.58 -2.36 3.45
N PHE A 61 -1.92 -3.62 3.24
CA PHE A 61 -0.91 -4.67 3.05
C PHE A 61 -0.03 -4.44 1.80
N GLY A 62 -0.64 -4.09 0.66
CA GLY A 62 0.14 -3.74 -0.54
C GLY A 62 1.05 -2.53 -0.32
N LEU A 63 0.63 -1.58 0.50
CA LEU A 63 1.40 -0.39 0.86
C LEU A 63 2.58 -0.74 1.77
N GLU A 64 2.42 -1.66 2.72
CA GLU A 64 3.52 -2.18 3.57
C GLU A 64 4.62 -2.83 2.72
N LEU A 65 4.24 -3.64 1.73
CA LEU A 65 5.19 -4.26 0.80
C LEU A 65 5.95 -3.24 -0.04
N LEU A 66 5.28 -2.16 -0.50
CA LEU A 66 5.96 -1.05 -1.17
C LEU A 66 6.93 -0.31 -0.24
N ILE A 67 6.62 -0.18 1.06
CA ILE A 67 7.53 0.45 2.03
C ILE A 67 8.81 -0.37 2.11
N ILE A 68 8.68 -1.69 2.22
CA ILE A 68 9.82 -2.60 2.27
C ILE A 68 10.65 -2.49 0.98
N ALA A 69 10.01 -2.45 -0.19
CA ALA A 69 10.71 -2.26 -1.48
C ALA A 69 11.54 -0.96 -1.50
N ASP A 70 10.94 0.16 -1.09
CA ASP A 70 11.59 1.48 -1.06
C ASP A 70 12.77 1.52 -0.08
N LEU A 71 12.61 0.90 1.11
CA LEU A 71 13.68 0.80 2.10
C LEU A 71 14.85 -0.03 1.57
N VAL A 72 14.58 -1.16 0.90
CA VAL A 72 15.61 -2.03 0.32
C VAL A 72 16.34 -1.33 -0.83
N GLU A 73 15.63 -0.59 -1.68
CA GLU A 73 16.24 0.18 -2.77
C GLU A 73 17.15 1.30 -2.23
N THR A 74 16.80 1.91 -1.10
CA THR A 74 17.63 2.92 -0.43
C THR A 74 18.96 2.36 0.07
N LEU A 75 18.97 1.13 0.59
CA LEU A 75 20.21 0.46 1.03
C LEU A 75 21.20 0.23 -0.13
N ARG A 76 20.71 0.21 -1.38
CA ARG A 76 21.52 0.01 -2.58
C ARG A 76 22.30 1.25 -3.00
N LYS A 77 21.83 2.45 -2.66
CA LYS A 77 22.46 3.72 -3.06
C LYS A 77 22.65 4.65 -1.86
N PRO A 78 23.78 4.56 -1.14
CA PRO A 78 24.03 5.39 0.04
C PRO A 78 24.55 6.79 -0.36
N PHE A 79 23.84 7.50 -1.25
CA PHE A 79 24.06 8.93 -1.48
C PHE A 79 23.04 9.72 -0.67
N LEU A 80 23.51 10.67 0.16
CA LEU A 80 22.67 11.44 1.08
C LEU A 80 21.51 12.19 0.39
N GLU A 81 21.69 12.57 -0.88
CA GLU A 81 20.68 13.26 -1.70
C GLU A 81 19.54 12.32 -2.12
N GLU A 82 19.84 11.09 -2.52
CA GLU A 82 18.83 10.08 -2.85
C GLU A 82 18.13 9.56 -1.58
N LEU A 83 18.86 9.45 -0.47
CA LEU A 83 18.30 9.11 0.85
C LEU A 83 17.26 10.14 1.33
N LEU A 84 17.48 11.44 1.06
CA LEU A 84 16.53 12.51 1.38
C LEU A 84 15.20 12.36 0.65
N VAL A 85 15.23 12.01 -0.64
CA VAL A 85 14.01 11.80 -1.45
C VAL A 85 13.22 10.61 -0.92
N VAL A 86 13.88 9.48 -0.64
CA VAL A 86 13.18 8.30 -0.11
C VAL A 86 12.67 8.55 1.31
N GLY A 87 13.46 9.21 2.16
CA GLY A 87 13.01 9.62 3.50
C GLY A 87 11.74 10.48 3.45
N ALA A 88 11.67 11.42 2.51
CA ALA A 88 10.47 12.23 2.30
C ALA A 88 9.27 11.38 1.85
N ILE A 89 9.45 10.44 0.92
CA ILE A 89 8.38 9.55 0.45
C ILE A 89 7.83 8.68 1.59
N VAL A 90 8.70 8.10 2.41
CA VAL A 90 8.31 7.27 3.57
C VAL A 90 7.52 8.10 4.58
N ILE A 91 7.95 9.33 4.88
CA ILE A 91 7.23 10.25 5.77
C ILE A 91 5.84 10.56 5.22
N ILE A 92 5.73 10.95 3.95
CA ILE A 92 4.45 11.26 3.30
C ILE A 92 3.51 10.06 3.38
N ARG A 93 4.01 8.85 3.07
CA ARG A 93 3.23 7.61 3.13
C ARG A 93 2.76 7.30 4.54
N THR A 94 3.61 7.48 5.55
CA THR A 94 3.26 7.27 6.96
C THR A 94 2.17 8.23 7.40
N ILE A 95 2.30 9.52 7.04
CA ILE A 95 1.30 10.54 7.35
C ILE A 95 -0.04 10.17 6.68
N LEU A 96 -0.05 9.90 5.37
CA LEU A 96 -1.29 9.56 4.65
C LEU A 96 -1.94 8.29 5.20
N GLY A 97 -1.15 7.24 5.47
CA GLY A 97 -1.66 6.00 6.07
C GLY A 97 -2.27 6.24 7.45
N TYR A 98 -1.62 7.06 8.29
CA TYR A 98 -2.13 7.44 9.60
C TYR A 98 -3.45 8.21 9.52
N PHE A 99 -3.56 9.20 8.62
CA PHE A 99 -4.79 9.96 8.40
C PHE A 99 -5.95 9.06 7.94
N LEU A 100 -5.71 8.17 6.97
CA LEU A 100 -6.74 7.25 6.47
C LEU A 100 -7.19 6.24 7.54
N SER A 101 -6.26 5.71 8.35
CA SER A 101 -6.59 4.81 9.45
C SER A 101 -7.46 5.52 10.48
N LYS A 102 -7.09 6.75 10.83
CA LYS A 102 -7.82 7.57 11.81
C LYS A 102 -9.24 7.92 11.34
N GLU A 103 -9.42 8.34 10.09
CA GLU A 103 -10.76 8.61 9.54
C GLU A 103 -11.64 7.35 9.54
N THR A 104 -11.03 6.18 9.31
CA THR A 104 -11.74 4.91 9.36
C THR A 104 -12.18 4.58 10.78
N GLU A 105 -11.36 4.81 11.81
CA GLU A 105 -11.71 4.62 13.22
C GLU A 105 -12.78 5.61 13.71
N GLU A 106 -12.68 6.89 13.36
CA GLU A 106 -13.62 7.93 13.78
C GLU A 106 -15.03 7.70 13.19
N SER A 107 -15.10 7.15 11.98
CA SER A 107 -16.36 6.76 11.34
C SER A 107 -17.05 5.55 11.98
N VAL A 108 -16.37 4.80 12.85
CA VAL A 108 -16.93 3.64 13.58
C VAL A 108 -17.45 4.04 14.97
N LEU A 109 -16.86 5.05 15.60
CA LEU A 109 -17.23 5.52 16.95
C LEU A 109 -18.47 6.44 16.97
N THR A 110 -18.87 6.98 15.82
CA THR A 110 -20.04 7.89 15.73
C THR A 110 -21.37 7.14 15.55
N GLU A 111 -21.34 5.81 15.42
CA GLU A 111 -22.54 4.97 15.24
C GLU A 111 -22.99 4.19 16.48
N SER A 112 -22.36 4.43 17.64
CA SER A 112 -22.75 3.85 18.93
C SER A 112 -23.54 4.83 19.79
#